data_AF-A0A135VSE1-F1
#
_entry.id   AF-A0A135VSE1-F1
#
_cell.length_a   1.000
_cell.length_b   1.000
_cell.length_c   1.000
_cell.angle_alpha   90.00
_cell.angle_beta   90.00
_cell.angle_gamma   90.00
#
_symmetry.space_group_name_H-M   'P 1'
#
loop_
_entity.id
_entity.type
_entity.pdbx_description
1 polymer ?
#
loop_
_entity_poly.entity_id
_entity_poly.type
_entity_poly.pdbx_seq_one_letter_code
_entity_poly.pdbx_strand_id
1 'polypeptide(L)'
;MLSRFIELEILAVGKTHGMGFTVFSPLAQGLLTGKYNDGVPEGSRGATSQIMNKYLTEENLSKVRKLGEIASSLDITTGQLALAWVLRRPEVSAALVGATKPEHVIENVRASDVSLSKNTLDEIESILNNAPKWPYPYHPNSFYEDKMRY
;
A
#
# COMPACT_ATOMS: atom_id res chain seq x y z
N MET A 1 -0.90 1.25 -0.33
CA MET A 1 -1.84 0.96 -1.43
C MET A 1 -3.07 1.87 -1.39
N LEU A 2 -3.92 1.81 -0.36
CA LEU A 2 -5.19 2.58 -0.35
C LEU A 2 -5.01 4.08 -0.07
N SER A 3 -3.92 4.48 0.60
CA SER A 3 -3.52 5.87 0.82
C SER A 3 -2.13 6.08 0.26
N ARG A 4 -1.98 7.09 -0.61
CA ARG A 4 -0.79 7.32 -1.45
C ARG A 4 -0.36 8.79 -1.53
N PHE A 5 -0.93 9.64 -0.68
CA PHE A 5 -0.70 11.10 -0.73
C PHE A 5 0.77 11.49 -0.61
N ILE A 6 1.58 10.67 0.05
CA ILE A 6 3.02 10.92 0.23
C ILE A 6 3.84 10.75 -1.05
N GLU A 7 3.30 10.10 -2.10
CA GLU A 7 4.10 9.74 -3.28
C GLU A 7 4.51 10.93 -4.15
N LEU A 8 3.76 12.04 -4.11
CA LEU A 8 4.02 13.22 -4.97
C LEU A 8 5.21 14.05 -4.48
N GLU A 9 5.18 14.47 -3.22
CA GLU A 9 6.15 15.41 -2.66
C GLU A 9 7.13 14.70 -1.73
N ILE A 10 6.60 14.01 -0.72
CA ILE A 10 7.41 13.51 0.40
C ILE A 10 8.42 12.47 -0.09
N LEU A 11 7.96 11.48 -0.88
CA LEU A 11 8.87 10.48 -1.44
C LEU A 11 9.89 11.10 -2.40
N ALA A 12 9.48 12.08 -3.20
CA ALA A 12 10.38 12.77 -4.13
C ALA A 12 11.48 13.54 -3.40
N VAL A 13 11.14 14.25 -2.31
CA VAL A 13 12.11 14.94 -1.44
C VAL A 13 13.09 13.94 -0.84
N GLY A 14 12.61 12.82 -0.30
CA GLY A 14 13.51 11.83 0.27
C GLY A 14 14.47 11.25 -0.76
N LYS A 15 14.00 10.97 -1.98
CA LYS A 15 14.88 10.54 -3.08
C LYS A 15 15.98 11.57 -3.38
N THR A 16 15.63 12.85 -3.47
CA THR A 16 16.59 13.94 -3.77
C THR A 16 17.67 14.08 -2.69
N HIS A 17 17.32 13.83 -1.42
CA HIS A 17 18.24 14.01 -0.29
C HIS A 17 18.83 12.69 0.25
N GLY A 18 18.62 11.57 -0.43
CA GLY A 18 19.10 10.26 0.03
C GLY A 18 18.47 9.78 1.34
N MET A 19 17.24 10.21 1.64
CA MET A 19 16.48 9.79 2.81
C MET A 19 15.58 8.59 2.49
N GLY A 20 15.61 7.61 3.37
CA GLY A 20 14.72 6.46 3.34
C GLY A 20 13.52 6.61 4.27
N PHE A 21 12.35 6.12 3.85
CA PHE A 21 11.13 6.18 4.65
C PHE A 21 10.81 4.85 5.31
N THR A 22 10.52 4.91 6.61
CA THR A 22 9.83 3.84 7.33
C THR A 22 8.33 4.14 7.32
N VAL A 23 7.56 3.35 6.59
CA VAL A 23 6.11 3.56 6.44
C VAL A 23 5.32 2.75 7.46
N PHE A 24 4.15 3.25 7.86
CA PHE A 24 3.28 2.60 8.85
C PHE A 24 1.91 2.24 8.25
N SER A 25 1.21 1.31 8.90
CA SER A 25 -0.09 0.78 8.45
C SER A 25 -0.13 0.28 6.98
N PRO A 26 0.90 -0.43 6.48
CA PRO A 26 0.96 -0.85 5.08
C PRO A 26 -0.20 -1.78 4.69
N LEU A 27 -0.73 -2.53 5.65
CA LEU A 27 -1.87 -3.44 5.49
C LEU A 27 -3.24 -2.79 5.75
N ALA A 28 -3.31 -1.47 5.88
CA ALA A 28 -4.55 -0.72 6.13
C ALA A 28 -5.39 -1.33 7.27
N GLN A 29 -4.81 -1.38 8.48
CA GLN A 29 -5.46 -1.96 9.66
C GLN A 29 -5.83 -3.46 9.53
N GLY A 30 -5.23 -4.16 8.56
CA GLY A 30 -5.49 -5.56 8.25
C GLY A 30 -6.53 -5.75 7.14
N LEU A 31 -7.09 -4.67 6.58
CA LEU A 31 -8.00 -4.74 5.44
C LEU A 31 -7.38 -5.49 4.26
N LEU A 32 -6.13 -5.16 3.92
CA LEU A 32 -5.41 -5.72 2.77
C LEU A 32 -4.98 -7.18 2.96
N THR A 33 -5.33 -7.82 4.08
CA THR A 33 -5.12 -9.27 4.27
C THR A 33 -6.25 -10.10 3.67
N GLY A 34 -7.37 -9.50 3.26
CA GLY A 34 -8.54 -10.22 2.75
C GLY A 34 -9.44 -10.81 3.83
N LYS A 35 -9.04 -10.79 5.11
CA LYS A 35 -9.79 -11.41 6.23
C LYS A 35 -11.20 -10.84 6.49
N TYR A 36 -11.56 -9.73 5.84
CA TYR A 36 -12.87 -9.08 5.97
C TYR A 36 -13.78 -9.30 4.75
N ASN A 37 -13.33 -10.07 3.75
CA ASN A 37 -14.08 -10.26 2.50
C ASN A 37 -15.47 -10.87 2.70
N ASP A 38 -15.61 -11.73 3.73
CA ASP A 38 -16.83 -12.47 4.05
C ASP A 38 -17.50 -11.98 5.35
N GLY A 39 -17.20 -10.74 5.76
CA GLY A 39 -17.70 -10.13 6.99
C GLY A 39 -16.62 -9.86 8.04
N VAL A 40 -17.01 -9.31 9.19
CA VAL A 40 -16.07 -8.91 10.24
C VAL A 40 -15.89 -10.05 11.25
N PRO A 41 -14.69 -10.67 11.35
CA PRO A 41 -14.47 -11.72 12.33
C PRO A 41 -14.57 -11.20 13.76
N GLU A 42 -15.10 -12.01 14.67
CA GLU A 42 -15.15 -11.72 16.09
C GLU A 42 -13.74 -11.52 16.67
N GLY A 43 -13.59 -10.59 17.63
CA GLY A 43 -12.30 -10.25 18.24
C GLY A 43 -11.30 -9.57 17.29
N SER A 44 -11.66 -9.34 16.03
CA SER A 44 -10.80 -8.62 15.08
C SER A 44 -10.80 -7.11 15.35
N ARG A 45 -9.80 -6.41 14.83
CA ARG A 45 -9.74 -4.94 14.85
C ARG A 45 -10.97 -4.28 14.20
N GLY A 46 -11.64 -4.98 13.27
CA GLY A 46 -12.86 -4.48 12.62
C GLY A 46 -14.07 -4.50 13.55
N ALA A 47 -14.06 -5.31 14.60
CA ALA A 47 -15.12 -5.34 15.60
C ALA A 47 -14.97 -4.22 16.65
N THR A 48 -13.76 -3.70 16.86
CA THR A 48 -13.44 -2.82 18.01
C THR A 48 -12.95 -1.43 17.63
N SER A 49 -12.42 -1.22 16.43
CA SER A 49 -11.81 0.05 16.02
C SER A 49 -12.73 0.88 15.11
N GLN A 50 -13.13 2.06 15.60
CA GLN A 50 -13.87 3.03 14.79
C GLN A 50 -13.09 3.51 13.56
N ILE A 51 -11.75 3.53 13.65
CA ILE A 51 -10.89 3.89 12.50
C ILE A 51 -11.00 2.81 11.43
N MET A 52 -10.95 1.53 11.81
CA MET A 52 -11.09 0.41 10.87
C MET A 52 -12.44 0.43 10.16
N ASN A 53 -13.52 0.78 10.85
CA ASN A 53 -14.87 0.83 10.28
C ASN A 53 -14.97 1.78 9.07
N LYS A 54 -14.20 2.88 9.06
CA LYS A 54 -14.16 3.81 7.92
C LYS A 54 -13.52 3.19 6.66
N TYR A 55 -12.69 2.16 6.83
CA TYR A 55 -12.07 1.45 5.72
C TYR A 55 -12.92 0.28 5.21
N LEU A 56 -13.88 -0.22 6.01
CA LEU A 56 -14.79 -1.33 5.67
C LEU A 56 -15.94 -0.85 4.77
N THR A 57 -15.58 -0.32 3.59
CA THR A 57 -16.53 0.04 2.54
C THR A 57 -16.58 -1.04 1.46
N GLU A 58 -17.71 -1.21 0.79
CA GLU A 58 -17.81 -2.16 -0.34
C GLU A 58 -16.83 -1.83 -1.47
N GLU A 59 -16.52 -0.56 -1.69
CA GLU A 59 -15.49 -0.16 -2.66
C GLU A 59 -14.12 -0.75 -2.29
N ASN A 60 -13.71 -0.61 -1.03
CA ASN A 60 -12.43 -1.12 -0.56
C ASN A 60 -12.41 -2.65 -0.54
N LEU A 61 -13.49 -3.29 -0.08
CA LEU A 61 -13.61 -4.75 -0.08
C LEU A 61 -13.58 -5.33 -1.50
N SER A 62 -14.25 -4.67 -2.45
CA SER A 62 -14.18 -5.03 -3.88
C SER A 62 -12.76 -4.97 -4.43
N LYS A 63 -12.00 -3.91 -4.11
CA LYS A 63 -10.58 -3.82 -4.47
C LYS A 63 -9.76 -4.94 -3.84
N VAL A 64 -9.96 -5.22 -2.55
CA VAL A 64 -9.23 -6.29 -1.83
C VAL A 64 -9.52 -7.67 -2.42
N ARG A 65 -10.77 -7.96 -2.80
CA ARG A 65 -11.14 -9.21 -3.48
C ARG A 65 -10.37 -9.40 -4.79
N LYS A 66 -10.36 -8.38 -5.66
CA LYS A 66 -9.60 -8.40 -6.92
C LYS A 66 -8.09 -8.52 -6.71
N LEU A 67 -7.55 -7.83 -5.70
CA LEU A 67 -6.13 -7.99 -5.32
C LEU A 67 -5.83 -9.41 -4.83
N GLY A 68 -6.79 -10.07 -4.17
CA GLY A 68 -6.67 -11.47 -3.77
C GLY A 68 -6.59 -12.43 -4.95
N GLU A 69 -7.29 -12.15 -6.06
CA GLU A 69 -7.19 -12.93 -7.31
C GLU A 69 -5.76 -12.86 -7.88
N ILE A 70 -5.18 -11.66 -7.95
CA ILE A 70 -3.79 -11.45 -8.37
C ILE A 70 -2.83 -12.20 -7.43
N ALA A 71 -2.98 -12.01 -6.12
CA ALA A 71 -2.13 -12.66 -5.13
C ALA A 71 -2.15 -14.19 -5.28
N SER A 72 -3.34 -14.76 -5.50
CA SER A 72 -3.52 -16.20 -5.71
C SER A 72 -2.81 -16.69 -6.96
N SER A 73 -2.84 -15.93 -8.06
CA SER A 73 -2.11 -16.28 -9.29
C SER A 73 -0.58 -16.26 -9.15
N LEU A 74 -0.08 -15.60 -8.11
CA LEU A 74 1.35 -15.51 -7.77
C LEU A 74 1.74 -16.44 -6.61
N ASP A 75 0.82 -17.27 -6.12
CA ASP A 75 1.00 -18.16 -4.97
C ASP A 75 1.45 -17.42 -3.69
N ILE A 76 0.90 -16.23 -3.45
CA ILE A 76 1.15 -15.40 -2.26
C ILE A 76 -0.16 -14.95 -1.61
N THR A 77 -0.10 -14.55 -0.34
CA THR A 77 -1.26 -13.96 0.34
C THR A 77 -1.51 -12.52 -0.12
N THR A 78 -2.76 -12.04 -0.03
CA THR A 78 -3.08 -10.63 -0.34
C THR A 78 -2.27 -9.64 0.53
N GLY A 79 -1.98 -10.04 1.77
CA GLY A 79 -1.11 -9.28 2.67
C GLY A 79 0.32 -9.18 2.14
N GLN A 80 0.88 -10.30 1.66
CA GLN A 80 2.20 -10.33 1.03
C GLN A 80 2.24 -9.48 -0.25
N LEU A 81 1.22 -9.57 -1.11
CA LEU A 81 1.10 -8.72 -2.30
C LEU A 81 1.13 -7.24 -1.92
N ALA A 82 0.38 -6.84 -0.89
CA ALA A 82 0.33 -5.46 -0.44
C ALA A 82 1.66 -4.95 0.14
N LEU A 83 2.35 -5.78 0.91
CA LEU A 83 3.68 -5.47 1.46
C LEU A 83 4.73 -5.39 0.34
N ALA A 84 4.76 -6.36 -0.57
CA ALA A 84 5.66 -6.37 -1.73
C ALA A 84 5.44 -5.13 -2.59
N TRP A 85 4.18 -4.75 -2.82
CA TRP A 85 3.85 -3.51 -3.52
C TRP A 85 4.43 -2.30 -2.79
N VAL A 86 4.29 -2.19 -1.47
CA VAL A 86 4.85 -1.07 -0.70
C VAL A 86 6.39 -1.05 -0.77
N LEU A 87 7.04 -2.20 -0.58
CA LEU A 87 8.50 -2.35 -0.55
C LEU A 87 9.17 -2.19 -1.91
N ARG A 88 8.42 -2.28 -3.03
CA ARG A 88 8.95 -2.04 -4.39
C ARG A 88 9.54 -0.65 -4.58
N ARG A 89 9.07 0.33 -3.79
CA ARG A 89 9.45 1.74 -3.95
C ARG A 89 10.85 1.92 -3.35
N PRO A 90 11.85 2.38 -4.12
CA PRO A 90 13.21 2.53 -3.62
C PRO A 90 13.31 3.57 -2.49
N GLU A 91 12.33 4.48 -2.38
CA GLU A 91 12.27 5.46 -1.30
C GLU A 91 11.82 4.84 0.03
N VAL A 92 11.23 3.65 0.03
CA VAL A 92 10.75 2.96 1.24
C VAL A 92 11.82 2.00 1.72
N SER A 93 12.44 2.29 2.86
CA SER A 93 13.47 1.45 3.47
C SER A 93 12.89 0.35 4.36
N ALA A 94 11.72 0.60 4.96
CA ALA A 94 11.07 -0.37 5.83
C ALA A 94 9.55 -0.16 5.87
N ALA A 95 8.81 -1.25 6.10
CA ALA A 95 7.38 -1.22 6.34
C ALA A 95 7.10 -1.77 7.75
N LEU A 96 6.49 -0.95 8.62
CA LEU A 96 6.10 -1.36 9.96
C LEU A 96 4.81 -2.18 9.90
N VAL A 97 4.96 -3.48 10.09
CA VAL A 97 3.85 -4.44 10.04
C VAL A 97 3.43 -4.83 11.46
N GLY A 98 2.15 -4.67 11.77
CA GLY A 98 1.58 -5.14 13.03
C GLY A 98 1.20 -6.61 12.96
N ALA A 99 1.56 -7.38 13.99
CA ALA A 99 1.21 -8.79 14.13
C ALA A 99 0.64 -9.05 15.52
N THR A 100 -0.43 -9.84 15.61
CA THR A 100 -1.04 -10.29 16.87
C THR A 100 -0.65 -11.72 17.24
N LYS A 101 0.03 -12.45 16.34
CA LYS A 101 0.54 -13.80 16.55
C LYS A 101 1.88 -13.98 15.81
N PRO A 102 2.79 -14.86 16.27
CA PRO A 102 4.08 -15.08 15.62
C PRO A 102 3.98 -15.49 14.15
N GLU A 103 2.95 -16.27 13.78
CA GLU A 103 2.78 -16.77 12.41
C GLU A 103 2.56 -15.64 11.41
N HIS A 104 1.90 -14.54 11.84
CA HIS A 104 1.74 -13.36 11.00
C HIS A 104 3.09 -12.70 10.67
N VAL A 105 4.08 -12.76 11.58
CA VAL A 105 5.42 -12.21 11.30
C VAL A 105 6.10 -13.05 10.23
N ILE A 106 6.03 -14.38 10.35
CA ILE A 106 6.59 -15.33 9.39
C ILE A 106 5.92 -15.20 8.03
N GLU A 107 4.60 -14.97 7.98
CA GLU A 107 3.89 -14.73 6.74
C GLU A 107 4.30 -13.41 6.10
N ASN A 108 4.33 -12.32 6.88
CA ASN A 108 4.61 -10.98 6.37
C ASN A 108 6.04 -10.83 5.83
N VAL A 109 7.03 -11.48 6.48
CA VAL A 109 8.43 -11.36 6.05
C VAL A 109 8.66 -11.91 4.65
N ARG A 110 7.92 -12.95 4.22
CA ARG A 110 8.04 -13.51 2.86
C ARG A 110 7.75 -12.50 1.76
N ALA A 111 7.05 -11.41 2.06
CA ALA A 111 6.81 -10.34 1.11
C ALA A 111 8.09 -9.63 0.64
N SER A 112 9.20 -9.69 1.40
CA SER A 112 10.48 -9.09 0.99
C SER A 112 11.12 -9.81 -0.19
N ASP A 113 10.77 -11.07 -0.41
CA ASP A 113 11.33 -11.91 -1.47
C ASP A 113 10.48 -11.86 -2.76
N VAL A 114 9.36 -11.14 -2.73
CA VAL A 114 8.41 -11.05 -3.84
C VAL A 114 8.79 -9.89 -4.76
N SER A 115 9.12 -10.21 -6.01
CA SER A 115 9.28 -9.23 -7.09
C SER A 115 8.04 -9.19 -7.97
N LEU A 116 7.40 -8.03 -8.07
CA LEU A 116 6.19 -7.84 -8.88
C LEU A 116 6.56 -7.42 -10.30
N SER A 117 6.05 -8.17 -11.29
CA SER A 117 6.26 -7.84 -12.70
C SER A 117 5.58 -6.52 -13.08
N LYS A 118 6.03 -5.89 -14.18
CA LYS A 118 5.37 -4.69 -14.71
C LYS A 118 3.89 -4.92 -14.98
N ASN A 119 3.53 -6.05 -15.59
CA ASN A 119 2.14 -6.38 -15.91
C ASN A 119 1.29 -6.49 -14.64
N THR A 120 1.82 -7.16 -13.60
CA THR A 120 1.17 -7.26 -12.28
C THR A 120 0.98 -5.88 -11.66
N LEU A 121 1.99 -5.00 -11.75
CA LEU A 121 1.88 -3.64 -11.22
C LEU A 121 0.80 -2.84 -11.97
N ASP A 122 0.77 -2.92 -13.30
CA ASP A 122 -0.23 -2.23 -14.12
C ASP A 122 -1.66 -2.70 -13.77
N GLU A 123 -1.84 -3.99 -13.52
CA GLU A 123 -3.11 -4.57 -13.07
C GLU A 123 -3.53 -4.06 -11.67
N ILE A 124 -2.59 -4.04 -10.73
CA ILE A 124 -2.82 -3.47 -9.38
C ILE A 124 -3.21 -2.00 -9.48
N GLU A 125 -2.52 -1.20 -10.30
CA GLU A 125 -2.82 0.22 -10.48
C GLU A 125 -4.23 0.44 -11.05
N SER A 126 -4.64 -0.41 -12.00
CA SER A 126 -6.01 -0.42 -12.55
C SER A 126 -7.08 -0.69 -11.49
N ILE A 127 -6.84 -1.67 -10.59
CA ILE A 127 -7.75 -1.98 -9.49
C ILE A 127 -7.82 -0.82 -8.48
N LEU A 128 -6.67 -0.28 -8.10
CA LEU A 128 -6.60 0.76 -7.07
C LEU A 128 -7.25 2.07 -7.55
N ASN A 129 -6.96 2.46 -8.79
CA ASN A 129 -7.43 3.68 -9.46
C ASN A 129 -7.41 4.93 -8.54
N ASN A 130 -6.35 5.07 -7.75
CA ASN A 130 -6.21 6.09 -6.71
C ASN A 130 -4.84 6.77 -6.76
N ALA A 131 -4.18 6.74 -7.92
CA ALA A 131 -2.90 7.42 -8.10
C ALA A 131 -3.04 8.89 -7.67
N PRO A 132 -2.12 9.39 -6.82
CA PRO A 132 -2.24 10.73 -6.30
C PRO A 132 -2.07 11.73 -7.45
N LYS A 133 -2.88 12.78 -7.42
CA LYS A 133 -2.86 13.87 -8.40
C LYS A 133 -2.52 15.16 -7.67
N TRP A 134 -1.73 16.00 -8.31
CA TRP A 134 -1.50 17.32 -7.80
C TRP A 134 -2.82 18.13 -7.79
N PRO A 135 -3.12 18.86 -6.70
CA PRO A 135 -4.29 19.73 -6.68
C PRO A 135 -4.07 20.89 -7.64
N TYR A 136 -5.04 21.19 -8.50
CA TYR A 136 -4.98 22.38 -9.34
C TYR A 136 -4.88 23.65 -8.47
N PRO A 137 -4.06 24.67 -8.81
CA PRO A 137 -3.23 24.81 -10.02
C PRO A 137 -1.78 24.29 -9.85
N TYR A 138 -1.49 23.57 -8.76
CA TYR A 138 -0.16 23.06 -8.49
C TYR A 138 0.15 21.92 -9.46
N HIS A 139 1.17 22.09 -10.28
CA HIS A 139 1.84 21.03 -11.04
C HIS A 139 3.33 21.35 -11.00
N PRO A 140 4.24 20.36 -10.95
CA PRO A 140 5.68 20.61 -10.82
C PRO A 140 6.23 21.57 -11.89
N ASN A 141 5.57 21.64 -13.05
CA ASN A 141 5.97 22.44 -14.20
C ASN A 141 5.47 23.89 -14.23
N SER A 142 4.88 24.44 -13.15
CA SER A 142 4.54 25.87 -13.09
C SER A 142 5.48 26.73 -12.26
N PHE A 143 6.37 26.14 -11.44
CA PHE A 143 7.28 26.89 -10.56
C PHE A 143 8.72 26.36 -10.48
N TYR A 144 9.00 25.09 -10.79
CA TYR A 144 10.28 24.46 -10.45
C TYR A 144 11.27 24.25 -11.62
N GLU A 145 10.82 24.31 -12.88
CA GLU A 145 11.74 24.14 -14.04
C GLU A 145 12.73 25.30 -14.20
N ASP A 146 12.42 26.50 -13.68
CA ASP A 146 13.19 27.72 -13.95
C ASP A 146 14.33 28.00 -12.94
N LYS A 147 14.44 27.24 -11.83
CA LYS A 147 15.43 27.52 -10.75
C LYS A 147 16.32 26.36 -10.31
N MET A 148 16.24 25.22 -10.97
CA MET A 148 17.11 24.05 -10.70
C MET A 148 18.11 23.80 -11.85
N ARG A 149 18.61 24.88 -12.48
CA ARG A 149 19.86 24.87 -13.24
C ARG A 149 20.95 25.46 -12.34
N TYR A 150 21.61 24.61 -11.57
CA TYR A 150 22.94 24.88 -11.02
C TYR A 150 23.87 23.76 -11.48
#